data_AF-A0A085ZJA5-F1
#
_entry.id   AF-A0A085ZJA5-F1
#
_cell.length_a   1.000
_cell.length_b   1.000
_cell.length_c   1.000
_cell.angle_alpha   90.00
_cell.angle_beta   90.00
_cell.angle_gamma   90.00
#
_symmetry.space_group_name_H-M   'P 1'
#
loop_
_entity.id
_entity.type
_entity.pdbx_description
1 polymer ?
#
loop_
_entity_poly.entity_id
_entity_poly.type
_entity_poly.pdbx_seq_one_letter_code
_entity_poly.pdbx_strand_id
1 'polypeptide(L)'
;MKISFDLDDTLIAKNKFTLEKINLFHKLFGIERIRKGTIDLFRILKKQKHKIYIYTTSYRSKWRIKWIFYSYGISVDCIINQQKHLRKIKKLDFQCSKFPPMFDIDIHIDDSQGVKMEGEKYGFKTIIISEKDEDWTQTILKSI
;
A
#
# COMPACT_ATOMS: atom_id res chain seq x y z
N MET A 1 -1.85 -12.39 9.02
CA MET A 1 -1.99 -12.27 7.55
C MET A 1 -0.92 -11.34 6.99
N LYS A 2 -0.56 -11.49 5.72
CA LYS A 2 0.20 -10.56 4.89
C LYS A 2 -0.78 -9.65 4.17
N ILE A 3 -0.79 -8.37 4.55
CA ILE A 3 -1.68 -7.34 3.99
C ILE A 3 -0.82 -6.40 3.17
N SER A 4 -1.12 -6.21 1.88
CA SER A 4 -0.43 -5.23 1.06
C SER A 4 -1.26 -3.99 0.78
N PHE A 5 -0.61 -2.84 0.71
CA PHE A 5 -1.21 -1.58 0.34
C PHE A 5 -0.59 -1.07 -0.96
N ASP A 6 -1.40 -0.52 -1.85
CA ASP A 6 -0.87 0.34 -2.91
C ASP A 6 -0.32 1.65 -2.32
N LEU A 7 0.49 2.35 -3.11
CA LEU A 7 1.19 3.55 -2.70
C LEU A 7 0.50 4.81 -3.20
N ASP A 8 0.59 5.06 -4.51
CA ASP A 8 0.05 6.27 -5.12
C ASP A 8 -1.48 6.20 -5.10
N ASP A 9 -2.13 7.33 -4.78
CA ASP A 9 -3.59 7.49 -4.67
C ASP A 9 -4.31 6.64 -3.60
N THR A 10 -3.60 5.72 -2.96
CA THR A 10 -4.05 4.95 -1.78
C THR A 10 -3.44 5.48 -0.48
N LEU A 11 -2.10 5.48 -0.37
CA LEU A 11 -1.36 5.92 0.83
C LEU A 11 -0.62 7.24 0.65
N ILE A 12 -0.33 7.66 -0.58
CA ILE A 12 0.38 8.89 -0.89
C ILE A 12 -0.36 9.59 -2.02
N ALA A 13 -0.71 10.86 -1.81
CA ALA A 13 -1.25 11.72 -2.85
C ALA A 13 -0.85 13.16 -2.56
N LYS A 14 -1.05 14.07 -3.55
CA LYS A 14 -0.82 15.51 -3.32
C LYS A 14 -1.99 16.16 -2.59
N ASN A 15 -3.20 16.10 -3.16
CA ASN A 15 -4.37 16.84 -2.66
C ASN A 15 -5.69 16.02 -2.73
N LYS A 16 -5.63 14.69 -2.69
CA LYS A 16 -6.83 13.83 -2.81
C LYS A 16 -7.52 13.53 -1.48
N PHE A 17 -6.77 13.52 -0.38
CA PHE A 17 -7.26 13.23 0.96
C PHE A 17 -6.40 13.96 2.01
N THR A 18 -6.87 13.97 3.25
CA THR A 18 -6.10 14.54 4.36
C THR A 18 -4.80 13.77 4.55
N LEU A 19 -3.70 14.51 4.67
CA LEU A 19 -2.34 13.98 4.77
C LEU A 19 -1.74 14.25 6.15
N GLU A 20 -0.83 13.37 6.56
CA GLU A 20 -0.06 13.57 7.78
C GLU A 20 0.72 14.88 7.75
N LYS A 21 0.97 15.42 8.96
CA LYS A 21 1.82 16.60 9.13
C LYS A 21 3.28 16.21 8.89
N ILE A 22 4.03 17.11 8.27
CA ILE A 22 5.46 16.95 8.04
C ILE A 22 6.25 17.93 8.91
N ASN A 23 7.39 17.48 9.41
CA ASN A 23 8.36 18.33 10.11
C ASN A 23 9.44 18.85 9.14
N LEU A 24 10.38 19.63 9.66
CA LEU A 24 11.45 20.23 8.85
C LEU A 24 12.35 19.17 8.19
N PHE A 25 12.60 18.05 8.88
CA PHE A 25 13.36 16.92 8.32
C PHE A 25 12.67 16.35 7.07
N HIS A 26 11.37 16.10 7.13
CA HIS A 26 10.61 15.63 5.98
C HIS A 26 10.70 16.60 4.79
N LYS A 27 10.64 17.92 5.05
CA LYS A 27 10.80 18.93 3.99
C LYS A 27 12.21 18.90 3.39
N LEU A 28 13.25 18.85 4.22
CA LEU A 28 14.66 18.87 3.79
C LEU A 28 15.01 17.67 2.89
N PHE A 29 14.49 16.47 3.22
CA PHE A 29 14.75 15.25 2.46
C PHE A 29 13.67 14.95 1.40
N GLY A 30 12.80 15.93 1.13
CA GLY A 30 11.72 15.83 0.15
C GLY A 30 10.83 14.61 0.37
N ILE A 31 10.58 14.22 1.62
CA ILE A 31 9.77 13.05 1.95
C ILE A 31 8.32 13.29 1.58
N GLU A 32 7.73 12.32 0.88
CA GLU A 32 6.35 12.38 0.46
C GLU A 32 5.39 12.23 1.65
N ARG A 33 4.25 12.90 1.55
CA ARG A 33 3.24 12.90 2.60
C ARG A 33 2.38 11.65 2.50
N ILE A 34 2.15 10.99 3.62
CA ILE A 34 1.28 9.82 3.69
C ILE A 34 -0.14 10.20 4.12
N ARG A 35 -1.14 9.41 3.72
CA ARG A 35 -2.55 9.56 4.08
C ARG A 35 -2.70 9.56 5.59
N LYS A 36 -3.47 10.51 6.11
CA LYS A 36 -3.72 10.62 7.55
C LYS A 36 -4.37 9.33 8.06
N GLY A 37 -3.90 8.84 9.21
CA GLY A 37 -4.35 7.59 9.83
C GLY A 37 -3.53 6.35 9.44
N THR A 38 -2.63 6.46 8.45
CA THR A 38 -1.72 5.36 8.06
C THR A 38 -0.87 4.88 9.24
N ILE A 39 -0.38 5.83 10.05
CA ILE A 39 0.49 5.53 11.20
C ILE A 39 -0.25 4.64 12.22
N ASP A 40 -1.45 5.04 12.61
CA ASP A 40 -2.23 4.33 13.62
C ASP A 40 -2.74 2.99 13.08
N LEU A 41 -3.23 2.95 11.84
CA LEU A 41 -3.61 1.71 11.17
C LEU A 41 -2.45 0.71 11.16
N PHE A 42 -1.25 1.13 10.75
CA PHE A 42 -0.10 0.24 10.68
C PHE A 42 0.31 -0.28 12.06
N ARG A 43 0.23 0.55 13.10
CA ARG A 43 0.49 0.13 14.48
C ARG A 43 -0.52 -0.90 14.96
N ILE A 44 -1.81 -0.69 14.69
CA ILE A 44 -2.88 -1.64 15.06
C ILE A 44 -2.66 -2.98 14.35
N LEU A 45 -2.45 -2.97 13.03
CA LEU A 45 -2.22 -4.18 12.25
C LEU A 45 -0.97 -4.95 12.72
N LYS A 46 0.11 -4.25 13.04
CA LYS A 46 1.33 -4.86 13.62
C LYS A 46 1.07 -5.46 15.00
N LYS A 47 0.31 -4.78 15.86
CA LYS A 47 -0.08 -5.28 17.19
C LYS A 47 -0.91 -6.56 17.09
N GLN A 48 -1.76 -6.67 16.07
CA GLN A 48 -2.51 -7.87 15.70
C GLN A 48 -1.66 -8.92 14.95
N LYS A 49 -0.33 -8.75 14.90
CA LYS A 49 0.64 -9.67 14.28
C LYS A 49 0.47 -9.83 12.75
N HIS A 50 -0.18 -8.88 12.07
CA HIS A 50 -0.17 -8.84 10.61
C HIS A 50 1.20 -8.36 10.09
N LYS A 51 1.54 -8.81 8.89
CA LYS A 51 2.67 -8.32 8.10
C LYS A 51 2.16 -7.27 7.12
N ILE A 52 2.85 -6.14 7.06
CA ILE A 52 2.48 -4.99 6.24
C ILE A 52 3.40 -4.91 5.04
N TYR A 53 2.83 -5.05 3.86
CA TYR A 53 3.53 -5.01 2.58
C TYR A 53 3.13 -3.73 1.84
N ILE A 54 4.04 -3.20 1.04
CA ILE A 54 3.70 -2.22 0.00
C ILE A 54 3.79 -2.93 -1.33
N TYR A 55 2.71 -2.91 -2.10
CA TYR A 55 2.66 -3.44 -3.45
C TYR A 55 2.16 -2.37 -4.40
N THR A 56 3.09 -1.77 -5.13
CA THR A 56 2.84 -0.65 -6.01
C THR A 56 3.45 -0.87 -7.40
N THR A 57 2.81 -0.30 -8.41
CA THR A 57 3.35 -0.17 -9.77
C THR A 57 4.26 1.06 -9.94
N SER A 58 4.58 1.75 -8.84
CA SER A 58 5.57 2.83 -8.82
C SER A 58 6.98 2.34 -9.15
N TYR A 59 7.74 3.19 -9.83
CA TYR A 59 9.16 3.00 -10.10
C TYR A 59 10.07 3.47 -8.96
N ARG A 60 9.52 4.02 -7.86
CA ARG A 60 10.31 4.37 -6.67
C ARG A 60 11.12 3.16 -6.20
N SER A 61 12.37 3.42 -5.81
CA SER A 61 13.22 2.36 -5.27
C SER A 61 12.65 1.84 -3.97
N LYS A 62 12.87 0.55 -3.67
CA LYS A 62 12.43 -0.05 -2.40
C LYS A 62 12.99 0.71 -1.20
N TRP A 63 14.23 1.18 -1.30
CA TRP A 63 14.87 1.98 -0.27
C TRP A 63 14.15 3.31 -0.05
N ARG A 64 13.77 3.99 -1.13
CA ARG A 64 13.01 5.25 -1.06
C ARG A 64 11.67 5.03 -0.37
N ILE A 65 10.91 4.02 -0.77
CA ILE A 65 9.62 3.67 -0.15
C ILE A 65 9.82 3.33 1.33
N LYS A 66 10.82 2.50 1.68
CA LYS A 66 11.12 2.15 3.07
C LYS A 66 11.46 3.38 3.91
N TRP A 67 12.24 4.30 3.35
CA TRP A 67 12.61 5.56 4.01
C TRP A 67 11.42 6.47 4.29
N ILE A 68 10.45 6.56 3.37
CA ILE A 68 9.22 7.33 3.60
C ILE A 68 8.53 6.81 4.86
N PHE A 69 8.20 5.52 4.93
CA PHE A 69 7.50 4.97 6.09
C PHE A 69 8.32 5.08 7.38
N TYR A 70 9.63 4.83 7.31
CA TYR A 70 10.52 4.92 8.46
C TYR A 70 10.61 6.33 9.04
N SER A 71 10.57 7.39 8.22
CA SER A 71 10.59 8.77 8.72
C SER A 71 9.32 9.17 9.49
N TYR A 72 8.21 8.48 9.25
CA TYR A 72 6.97 8.59 10.06
C TYR A 72 6.96 7.64 11.26
N GLY A 73 8.06 6.95 11.56
CA GLY A 73 8.18 6.06 12.72
C GLY A 73 7.41 4.73 12.56
N ILE A 74 7.12 4.32 11.33
CA ILE A 74 6.45 3.06 11.01
C ILE A 74 7.31 2.20 10.07
N SER A 75 7.11 0.88 10.10
CA SER A 75 7.89 -0.06 9.29
C SER A 75 6.99 -0.94 8.43
N VAL A 76 7.48 -1.23 7.23
CA VAL A 76 6.88 -2.19 6.29
C VAL A 76 7.79 -3.42 6.17
N ASP A 77 7.20 -4.61 6.15
CA ASP A 77 7.93 -5.88 6.14
C ASP A 77 8.48 -6.22 4.75
N CYS A 78 7.79 -5.80 3.69
CA CYS A 78 8.19 -6.08 2.32
C CYS A 78 7.71 -4.99 1.37
N ILE A 79 8.48 -4.74 0.31
CA ILE A 79 8.14 -3.81 -0.76
C ILE A 79 8.24 -4.54 -2.10
N ILE A 80 7.13 -4.49 -2.84
CA ILE A 80 6.97 -4.96 -4.20
C ILE A 80 6.69 -3.72 -5.05
N ASN A 81 7.74 -3.18 -5.64
CA ASN A 81 7.64 -2.11 -6.61
C ASN A 81 7.58 -2.68 -8.03
N GLN A 82 7.40 -1.82 -9.04
CA GLN A 82 7.20 -2.24 -10.42
C GLN A 82 8.29 -3.19 -10.93
N GLN A 83 9.56 -2.95 -10.61
CA GLN A 83 10.64 -3.84 -11.07
C GLN A 83 10.55 -5.23 -10.44
N LYS A 84 10.18 -5.35 -9.15
CA LYS A 84 9.98 -6.65 -8.50
C LYS A 84 8.76 -7.37 -9.08
N HIS A 85 7.68 -6.64 -9.36
CA HIS A 85 6.48 -7.16 -10.04
C HIS A 85 6.83 -7.73 -11.40
N LEU A 86 7.40 -6.90 -12.29
CA LEU A 86 7.73 -7.27 -13.67
C LEU A 86 8.66 -8.48 -13.74
N ARG A 87 9.64 -8.61 -12.84
CA ARG A 87 10.56 -9.76 -12.81
C ARG A 87 9.86 -11.08 -12.49
N LYS A 88 8.77 -11.06 -11.73
CA LYS A 88 8.02 -12.28 -11.40
C LYS A 88 6.87 -12.52 -12.37
N ILE A 89 6.07 -11.50 -12.69
CA ILE A 89 4.89 -11.66 -13.57
C ILE A 89 5.28 -12.14 -14.98
N LYS A 90 6.46 -11.74 -15.50
CA LYS A 90 6.99 -12.22 -16.80
C LYS A 90 7.19 -13.74 -16.87
N LYS A 91 7.20 -14.44 -15.74
CA LYS A 91 7.29 -15.90 -15.65
C LYS A 91 5.92 -16.57 -15.69
N LEU A 92 4.85 -15.80 -15.72
CA LEU A 92 3.47 -16.24 -15.77
C LEU A 92 2.89 -15.89 -17.15
N ASP A 93 1.99 -16.73 -17.65
CA ASP A 93 1.40 -16.57 -18.99
C ASP A 93 0.15 -15.66 -18.98
N PHE A 94 0.16 -14.61 -18.16
CA PHE A 94 -0.92 -13.63 -18.12
C PHE A 94 -0.44 -12.26 -17.62
N GLN A 95 -1.27 -11.26 -17.87
CA GLN A 95 -1.04 -9.88 -17.44
C GLN A 95 -2.02 -9.47 -16.35
N CYS A 96 -1.47 -8.81 -15.33
CA CYS A 96 -2.21 -8.28 -14.19
C CYS A 96 -1.42 -7.10 -13.63
N SER A 97 -2.13 -6.02 -13.32
CA SER A 97 -1.54 -4.79 -12.77
C SER A 97 -0.87 -5.08 -11.43
N LYS A 98 -1.55 -5.83 -10.56
CA LYS A 98 -1.01 -6.36 -9.31
C LYS A 98 -1.58 -7.76 -9.06
N PHE A 99 -0.73 -8.74 -8.75
CA PHE A 99 -1.14 -10.12 -8.49
C PHE A 99 -0.66 -10.57 -7.10
N PRO A 100 -1.39 -10.22 -6.01
CA PRO A 100 -1.04 -10.53 -4.63
C PRO A 100 -0.66 -12.00 -4.34
N PRO A 101 -1.34 -13.02 -4.93
CA PRO A 101 -1.01 -14.43 -4.69
C PRO A 101 0.44 -14.80 -5.02
N MET A 102 1.08 -14.13 -5.99
CA MET A 102 2.49 -14.35 -6.37
C MET A 102 3.51 -14.00 -5.27
N PHE A 103 3.05 -13.36 -4.19
CA PHE A 103 3.85 -12.99 -3.04
C PHE A 103 3.24 -13.50 -1.72
N ASP A 104 2.31 -14.45 -1.81
CA ASP A 104 1.52 -15.01 -0.70
C ASP A 104 0.83 -13.92 0.13
N ILE A 105 0.36 -12.85 -0.52
CA ILE A 105 -0.39 -11.79 0.14
C ILE A 105 -1.84 -12.24 0.26
N ASP A 106 -2.38 -12.15 1.47
CA ASP A 106 -3.74 -12.60 1.79
C ASP A 106 -4.80 -11.59 1.31
N ILE A 107 -4.54 -10.29 1.48
CA ILE A 107 -5.45 -9.19 1.13
C ILE A 107 -4.63 -8.02 0.59
N HIS A 108 -5.12 -7.38 -0.48
CA HIS A 108 -4.57 -6.16 -1.02
C HIS A 108 -5.54 -4.96 -0.88
N ILE A 109 -5.03 -3.83 -0.43
CA ILE A 109 -5.77 -2.58 -0.27
C ILE A 109 -5.31 -1.60 -1.35
N ASP A 110 -6.26 -1.05 -2.10
CA ASP A 110 -6.02 -0.24 -3.31
C ASP A 110 -7.18 0.76 -3.49
N ASP A 111 -7.02 1.81 -4.29
CA ASP A 111 -8.10 2.74 -4.67
C ASP A 111 -8.73 2.39 -6.04
N SER A 112 -8.05 1.58 -6.84
CA SER A 112 -8.43 1.28 -8.22
C SER A 112 -9.50 0.18 -8.33
N GLN A 113 -10.63 0.54 -8.95
CA GLN A 113 -11.65 -0.44 -9.35
C GLN A 113 -11.10 -1.45 -10.37
N GLY A 114 -10.13 -1.08 -11.20
CA GLY A 114 -9.49 -2.02 -12.12
C GLY A 114 -8.77 -3.15 -11.39
N VAL A 115 -8.12 -2.86 -10.26
CA VAL A 115 -7.48 -3.87 -9.40
C VAL A 115 -8.52 -4.78 -8.74
N LYS A 116 -9.69 -4.24 -8.36
CA LYS A 116 -10.82 -5.07 -7.89
C LYS A 116 -11.30 -6.04 -8.97
N MET A 117 -11.50 -5.56 -10.19
CA MET A 117 -11.91 -6.41 -11.33
C MET A 117 -10.87 -7.50 -11.62
N GLU A 118 -9.57 -7.17 -11.55
CA GLU A 118 -8.50 -8.17 -11.64
C GLU A 118 -8.56 -9.18 -10.48
N GLY A 119 -8.88 -8.73 -9.27
CA GLY A 119 -9.08 -9.57 -8.08
C GLY A 119 -10.22 -10.56 -8.26
N GLU A 120 -11.37 -10.10 -8.77
CA GLU A 120 -12.51 -10.94 -9.11
C GLU A 120 -12.17 -11.94 -10.23
N LYS A 121 -11.46 -11.49 -11.26
CA LYS A 121 -11.05 -12.32 -12.40
C LYS A 121 -10.04 -13.41 -12.02
N TYR A 122 -9.04 -13.09 -11.21
CA TYR A 122 -7.90 -13.96 -10.90
C TYR A 122 -7.95 -14.55 -9.47
N GLY A 123 -9.05 -14.33 -8.73
CA GLY A 123 -9.32 -14.99 -7.46
C GLY A 123 -8.50 -14.49 -6.27
N PHE A 124 -8.19 -13.20 -6.19
CA PHE A 124 -7.52 -12.61 -5.02
C PHE A 124 -8.35 -11.52 -4.35
N LYS A 125 -8.18 -11.40 -3.03
CA LYS A 125 -8.98 -10.47 -2.21
C LYS A 125 -8.44 -9.06 -2.29
N THR A 126 -9.34 -8.12 -2.58
CA THR A 126 -9.08 -6.68 -2.56
C THR A 126 -10.03 -5.96 -1.63
N ILE A 127 -9.54 -4.97 -0.90
CA ILE A 127 -10.37 -3.97 -0.21
C ILE A 127 -10.13 -2.65 -0.93
N ILE A 128 -11.18 -2.11 -1.57
CA ILE A 128 -11.08 -0.82 -2.24
C ILE A 128 -11.45 0.31 -1.29
N ILE A 129 -10.55 1.28 -1.14
CA ILE A 129 -10.79 2.49 -0.35
C ILE A 129 -10.98 3.70 -1.25
N SER A 130 -12.00 4.50 -0.97
CA SER A 130 -12.21 5.76 -1.68
C SER A 130 -11.29 6.85 -1.14
N GLU A 131 -10.87 7.78 -1.98
CA GLU A 131 -10.22 9.03 -1.54
C GLU A 131 -11.14 9.88 -0.64
N LYS A 132 -12.47 9.73 -0.79
CA LYS A 132 -13.49 10.44 -0.02
C LYS A 132 -13.85 9.76 1.30
N ASP A 133 -13.32 8.56 1.55
CA ASP A 133 -13.55 7.85 2.82
C ASP A 133 -12.66 8.46 3.92
N GLU A 134 -13.25 9.31 4.75
CA GLU A 134 -12.57 9.94 5.89
C GLU A 134 -12.23 8.90 6.98
N ASP A 135 -13.02 7.84 7.10
CA ASP A 135 -12.90 6.76 8.08
C ASP A 135 -12.26 5.49 7.50
N TRP A 136 -11.53 5.61 6.39
CA TRP A 136 -10.95 4.50 5.63
C TRP A 136 -10.15 3.48 6.48
N THR A 137 -9.51 3.95 7.56
CA THR A 137 -8.79 3.08 8.50
C THR A 137 -9.75 2.11 9.22
N GLN A 138 -10.93 2.58 9.62
CA GLN A 138 -11.98 1.76 10.23
C GLN A 138 -12.63 0.84 9.22
N THR A 139 -12.85 1.32 7.99
CA THR A 139 -13.32 0.50 6.87
C THR A 139 -12.42 -0.73 6.68
N ILE A 140 -11.11 -0.52 6.67
CA ILE A 140 -10.13 -1.61 6.57
C ILE A 140 -10.18 -2.53 7.79
N LEU A 141 -10.15 -1.98 9.01
CA LEU A 141 -10.13 -2.78 10.24
C LEU A 141 -11.38 -3.66 10.41
N LYS A 142 -12.55 -3.21 9.94
CA LYS A 142 -13.79 -4.00 9.95
C LYS A 142 -13.83 -5.09 8.86
N SER A 143 -12.98 -4.97 7.85
CA SER A 143 -12.95 -5.84 6.68
C SER A 143 -11.86 -6.92 6.74
N ILE A 144 -11.04 -6.92 7.80
CA ILE A 144 -9.93 -7.86 8.04
C ILE A 144 -10.31 -8.84 9.15
#